data_AF-U5DH42-F1
#
_entry.id   AF-U5DH42-F1
#
_cell.length_a   1.000
_cell.length_b   1.000
_cell.length_c   1.000
_cell.angle_alpha   90.00
_cell.angle_beta   90.00
_cell.angle_gamma   90.00
#
_symmetry.space_group_name_H-M   'P 1'
#
loop_
_entity.id
_entity.type
_entity.pdbx_description
1 polymer ?
#
loop_
_entity_poly.entity_id
_entity_poly.type
_entity_poly.pdbx_seq_one_letter_code
_entity_poly.pdbx_strand_id
1 'polypeptide(L)'
;MPLPIFVAILLVTGFVLAIVWFASKRRGRRRPNRSERNPFNLQIGDIVDHMGTFWAVEGILTYEDGGYTWLEYMLLDADRIAWLAVEEDDVLEISLSYPTKELDVSNPPPPQLDFQGDRYRLVESGTATMTRTGNTRDRDAERCHYYDYEGPEDKVLAIERWGSTWEVTYGESLSLESLRLLPGEGESLYRPG
;
A
#
# COMPACT_ATOMS: atom_id res chain seq x y z
N MET A 1 20.76 -48.86 -45.78
CA MET A 1 19.42 -48.32 -46.10
C MET A 1 19.09 -47.26 -45.05
N PRO A 2 18.47 -46.14 -45.46
CA PRO A 2 18.57 -44.85 -44.79
C PRO A 2 17.97 -44.88 -43.39
N LEU A 3 18.63 -44.22 -42.43
CA LEU A 3 18.06 -43.93 -41.12
C LEU A 3 16.71 -43.22 -41.36
N PRO A 4 15.60 -43.68 -40.75
CA PRO A 4 14.28 -43.16 -41.09
C PRO A 4 14.22 -41.66 -40.78
N ILE A 5 13.91 -40.88 -41.81
CA ILE A 5 13.70 -39.42 -41.78
C ILE A 5 12.79 -38.99 -40.60
N PHE A 6 11.92 -39.91 -40.14
CA PHE A 6 11.08 -39.76 -38.95
C PHE A 6 11.85 -39.45 -37.64
N VAL A 7 13.04 -40.01 -37.42
CA VAL A 7 13.83 -39.74 -36.19
C VAL A 7 14.40 -38.32 -36.20
N ALA A 8 14.81 -37.82 -37.37
CA ALA A 8 15.30 -36.45 -37.52
C ALA A 8 14.16 -35.43 -37.34
N ILE A 9 12.97 -35.71 -37.88
CA ILE A 9 11.78 -34.85 -37.70
C ILE A 9 11.40 -34.77 -36.23
N LEU A 10 11.32 -35.90 -35.51
CA LEU A 10 10.95 -35.92 -34.08
C LEU A 10 11.91 -35.10 -33.21
N LEU A 11 13.21 -35.18 -33.46
CA LEU A 11 14.22 -34.39 -32.76
C LEU A 11 14.11 -32.89 -33.06
N VAL A 12 13.83 -32.51 -34.31
CA VAL A 12 13.61 -31.10 -34.69
C VAL A 12 12.32 -30.56 -34.07
N THR A 13 11.21 -31.31 -34.10
CA THR A 13 9.96 -30.90 -33.42
C THR A 13 10.12 -30.83 -31.91
N GLY A 14 10.83 -31.78 -31.29
CA GLY A 14 11.11 -31.76 -29.86
C GLY A 14 11.98 -30.55 -29.47
N PHE A 15 12.98 -30.22 -30.29
CA PHE A 15 13.84 -29.05 -30.09
C PHE A 15 13.10 -27.72 -30.30
N VAL A 16 12.23 -27.64 -31.31
CA VAL A 16 11.37 -26.46 -31.55
C VAL A 16 10.37 -26.30 -30.41
N LEU A 17 9.71 -27.36 -29.96
CA LEU A 17 8.81 -27.32 -28.80
C LEU A 17 9.54 -26.95 -27.51
N ALA A 18 10.76 -27.44 -27.32
CA ALA A 18 11.62 -27.06 -26.19
C ALA A 18 12.02 -25.58 -26.26
N ILE A 19 12.41 -25.06 -27.44
CA ILE A 19 12.71 -23.62 -27.63
C ILE A 19 11.46 -22.77 -27.38
N VAL A 20 10.30 -23.15 -27.91
CA VAL A 20 9.04 -22.43 -27.69
C VAL A 20 8.66 -22.46 -26.22
N TRP A 21 8.83 -23.58 -25.52
CA TRP A 21 8.57 -23.72 -24.08
C TRP A 21 9.58 -22.94 -23.23
N PHE A 22 10.87 -22.91 -23.61
CA PHE A 22 11.89 -22.11 -22.92
C PHE A 22 11.74 -20.61 -23.19
N ALA A 23 11.34 -20.24 -24.41
CA ALA A 23 11.03 -18.87 -24.78
C ALA A 23 9.73 -18.40 -24.12
N SER A 24 8.73 -19.27 -23.95
CA SER A 24 7.52 -18.96 -23.19
C SER A 24 7.77 -18.87 -21.69
N LYS A 25 8.72 -19.64 -21.14
CA LYS A 25 9.21 -19.44 -19.76
C LYS A 25 10.01 -18.15 -19.58
N ARG A 26 10.55 -17.59 -20.67
CA ARG A 26 11.20 -16.25 -20.69
C ARG A 26 10.23 -15.10 -20.99
N ARG A 27 8.94 -15.37 -21.23
CA ARG A 27 7.87 -14.34 -21.26
C ARG A 27 7.33 -14.15 -19.84
N GLY A 28 7.53 -13.06 -19.14
CA GLY A 28 8.47 -11.96 -19.24
C GLY A 28 8.50 -11.37 -17.84
N ARG A 29 9.66 -10.93 -17.35
CA ARG A 29 9.67 -9.90 -16.32
C ARG A 29 8.85 -8.76 -16.90
N ARG A 30 7.62 -8.54 -16.42
CA ARG A 30 6.82 -7.37 -16.78
C ARG A 30 7.76 -6.19 -16.56
N ARG A 31 8.14 -5.47 -17.63
CA ARG A 31 8.82 -4.19 -17.44
C ARG A 31 7.88 -3.38 -16.55
N PRO A 32 8.36 -2.80 -15.44
CA PRO A 32 7.51 -1.96 -14.60
C PRO A 32 6.82 -0.95 -15.51
N ASN A 33 5.51 -0.79 -15.32
CA ASN A 33 4.74 0.17 -16.09
C ASN A 33 5.29 1.56 -15.73
N ARG A 34 6.13 2.14 -16.59
CA ARG A 34 6.70 3.49 -16.40
C ARG A 34 5.70 4.60 -16.73
N SER A 35 4.40 4.34 -16.57
CA SER A 35 3.39 5.38 -16.59
C SER A 35 3.65 6.37 -15.46
N GLU A 36 3.23 7.60 -15.70
CA GLU A 36 3.18 8.64 -14.68
C GLU A 36 2.37 8.16 -13.47
N ARG A 37 2.91 8.41 -12.28
CA ARG A 37 2.27 8.01 -11.03
C ARG A 37 1.35 9.10 -10.53
N ASN A 38 0.21 8.67 -10.02
CA ASN A 38 -0.74 9.50 -9.28
C ASN A 38 -1.03 8.81 -7.94
N PRO A 39 -1.71 9.50 -7.00
CA PRO A 39 -1.99 8.95 -5.68
C PRO A 39 -2.77 7.63 -5.69
N PHE A 40 -3.52 7.32 -6.74
CA PHE A 40 -4.38 6.12 -6.83
C PHE A 40 -3.75 4.93 -7.55
N ASN A 41 -2.54 5.07 -8.10
CA ASN A 41 -1.94 4.04 -8.96
C ASN A 41 -0.53 3.59 -8.53
N LEU A 42 -0.10 3.96 -7.32
CA LEU A 42 1.17 3.52 -6.76
C LEU A 42 1.22 1.99 -6.64
N GLN A 43 2.43 1.46 -6.83
CA GLN A 43 2.76 0.05 -6.87
C GLN A 43 3.90 -0.24 -5.89
N ILE A 44 4.00 -1.50 -5.47
CA ILE A 44 5.12 -1.95 -4.64
C ILE A 44 6.46 -1.58 -5.30
N GLY A 45 7.35 -0.98 -4.53
CA GLY A 45 8.66 -0.50 -4.95
C GLY A 45 8.68 0.90 -5.56
N ASP A 46 7.53 1.52 -5.83
CA ASP A 46 7.48 2.94 -6.17
C ASP A 46 7.99 3.80 -5.02
N ILE A 47 8.41 5.03 -5.32
CA ILE A 47 8.94 5.98 -4.34
C ILE A 47 7.98 7.16 -4.18
N VAL A 48 7.63 7.45 -2.93
CA VAL A 48 6.96 8.69 -2.51
C VAL A 48 8.03 9.60 -1.90
N ASP A 49 8.33 10.68 -2.59
CA ASP A 49 9.17 11.77 -2.05
C ASP A 49 8.27 12.83 -1.44
N HIS A 50 8.44 13.04 -0.14
CA HIS A 50 7.79 14.11 0.60
C HIS A 50 8.86 14.92 1.34
N MET A 51 8.97 16.20 0.99
CA MET A 51 9.94 17.14 1.57
C MET A 51 11.40 16.62 1.59
N GLY A 52 11.80 15.84 0.59
CA GLY A 52 13.15 15.28 0.47
C GLY A 52 13.37 13.97 1.25
N THR A 53 12.33 13.43 1.88
CA THR A 53 12.35 12.07 2.44
C THR A 53 11.78 11.10 1.40
N PHE A 54 12.56 10.09 1.04
CA PHE A 54 12.18 9.08 0.06
C PHE A 54 11.65 7.83 0.74
N TRP A 55 10.38 7.55 0.53
CA TRP A 55 9.71 6.38 1.06
C TRP A 55 9.46 5.35 -0.03
N ALA A 56 9.79 4.10 0.21
CA ALA A 56 9.43 3.00 -0.67
C ALA A 56 8.04 2.47 -0.33
N VAL A 57 7.20 2.26 -1.35
CA VAL A 57 5.89 1.61 -1.17
C VAL A 57 6.11 0.11 -0.98
N GLU A 58 5.75 -0.39 0.20
CA GLU A 58 5.94 -1.79 0.59
C GLU A 58 4.63 -2.55 0.76
N GLY A 59 3.53 -1.83 0.97
CA GLY A 59 2.19 -2.39 1.13
C GLY A 59 1.14 -1.49 0.50
N ILE A 60 0.06 -2.12 0.04
CA ILE A 60 -1.13 -1.44 -0.47
C ILE A 60 -2.34 -2.08 0.19
N LEU A 61 -3.17 -1.26 0.80
CA LEU A 61 -4.45 -1.59 1.37
C LEU A 61 -5.53 -0.86 0.58
N THR A 62 -6.59 -1.56 0.22
CA THR A 62 -7.79 -1.00 -0.41
C THR A 62 -8.99 -1.30 0.46
N TYR A 63 -9.58 -0.26 1.03
CA TYR A 63 -10.71 -0.32 1.94
C TYR A 63 -12.02 -0.12 1.18
N GLU A 64 -13.09 -0.73 1.67
CA GLU A 64 -14.44 -0.49 1.19
C GLU A 64 -15.42 -0.44 2.36
N ASP A 65 -16.20 0.64 2.46
CA ASP A 65 -17.34 0.76 3.39
C ASP A 65 -18.54 1.36 2.66
N GLY A 66 -19.60 0.57 2.49
CA GLY A 66 -20.87 1.08 1.97
C GLY A 66 -20.81 1.67 0.55
N GLY A 67 -19.85 1.26 -0.27
CA GLY A 67 -19.61 1.79 -1.61
C GLY A 67 -18.55 2.90 -1.69
N TYR A 68 -18.06 3.39 -0.55
CA TYR A 68 -16.90 4.29 -0.47
C TYR A 68 -15.61 3.48 -0.47
N THR A 69 -14.54 4.00 -1.05
CA THR A 69 -13.26 3.30 -1.20
C THR A 69 -12.10 4.26 -1.02
N TRP A 70 -11.13 3.86 -0.22
CA TRP A 70 -9.86 4.57 -0.06
C TRP A 70 -8.68 3.61 -0.11
N LEU A 71 -7.50 4.18 -0.32
CA LEU A 71 -6.24 3.47 -0.36
C LEU A 71 -5.36 3.88 0.82
N GLU A 72 -4.66 2.93 1.40
CA GLU A 72 -3.49 3.23 2.25
C GLU A 72 -2.25 2.53 1.72
N TYR A 73 -1.17 3.28 1.61
CA TYR A 73 0.14 2.77 1.24
C TYR A 73 1.01 2.65 2.47
N MET A 74 1.55 1.46 2.72
CA MET A 74 2.61 1.30 3.70
C MET A 74 3.92 1.80 3.09
N LEU A 75 4.49 2.82 3.70
CA LEU A 75 5.70 3.50 3.28
C LEU A 75 6.87 3.12 4.19
N LEU A 76 8.03 2.84 3.61
CA LEU A 76 9.25 2.46 4.34
C LEU A 76 10.43 3.35 3.97
N ASP A 77 11.09 3.90 4.99
CA ASP A 77 12.42 4.51 4.88
C ASP A 77 13.32 3.97 5.99
N ALA A 78 14.27 3.12 5.60
CA ALA A 78 15.07 2.30 6.51
C ALA A 78 14.19 1.47 7.47
N ASP A 79 14.13 1.83 8.75
CA ASP A 79 13.30 1.21 9.79
C ASP A 79 12.05 2.03 10.13
N ARG A 80 11.89 3.21 9.53
CA ARG A 80 10.76 4.10 9.73
C ARG A 80 9.60 3.69 8.82
N ILE A 81 8.40 3.69 9.39
CA ILE A 81 7.16 3.35 8.68
C ILE A 81 6.22 4.54 8.74
N ALA A 82 5.57 4.81 7.63
CA ALA A 82 4.48 5.76 7.51
C ALA A 82 3.33 5.12 6.71
N TRP A 83 2.16 5.73 6.79
CA TRP A 83 0.98 5.38 6.01
C TRP A 83 0.57 6.60 5.19
N LEU A 84 0.44 6.43 3.87
CA LEU A 84 -0.13 7.44 3.00
C LEU A 84 -1.56 7.03 2.66
N ALA A 85 -2.54 7.71 3.24
CA ALA A 85 -3.95 7.50 2.92
C ALA A 85 -4.36 8.41 1.75
N VAL A 86 -5.19 7.90 0.84
CA VAL A 86 -5.69 8.62 -0.33
C VAL A 86 -7.14 8.23 -0.59
N GLU A 87 -7.99 9.24 -0.70
CA GLU A 87 -9.38 9.09 -1.12
C GLU A 87 -9.87 10.26 -1.98
N GLU A 88 -10.97 10.04 -2.67
CA GLU A 88 -11.64 11.07 -3.47
C GLU A 88 -13.15 10.76 -3.49
N ASP A 89 -13.90 11.45 -2.63
CA ASP A 89 -15.38 11.50 -2.69
C ASP A 89 -15.81 12.77 -3.43
N ASP A 90 -15.79 13.92 -2.72
CA ASP A 90 -16.04 15.25 -3.32
C ASP A 90 -14.74 15.97 -3.72
N VAL A 91 -13.67 15.76 -2.95
CA VAL A 91 -12.34 16.34 -3.15
C VAL A 91 -11.28 15.28 -2.91
N LEU A 92 -10.09 15.47 -3.51
CA LEU A 92 -8.93 14.64 -3.23
C LEU A 92 -8.42 14.91 -1.82
N GLU A 93 -8.40 13.88 -0.98
CA GLU A 93 -7.85 13.92 0.36
C GLU A 93 -6.63 13.00 0.43
N ILE A 94 -5.55 13.53 1.01
CA ILE A 94 -4.29 12.81 1.19
C ILE A 94 -3.81 13.09 2.60
N SER A 95 -3.38 12.06 3.32
CA SER A 95 -2.70 12.24 4.60
C SER A 95 -1.47 11.35 4.71
N LEU A 96 -0.45 11.84 5.42
CA LEU A 96 0.74 11.07 5.77
C LEU A 96 0.78 10.94 7.29
N SER A 97 0.72 9.71 7.79
CA SER A 97 0.66 9.42 9.21
C SER A 97 1.69 8.39 9.66
N TYR A 98 2.00 8.41 10.95
CA TYR A 98 3.01 7.57 11.58
C TYR A 98 2.38 6.76 12.72
N PRO A 99 2.74 5.48 12.87
CA PRO A 99 2.22 4.67 13.97
C PRO A 99 2.76 5.14 15.32
N THR A 100 1.93 5.08 16.35
CA THR A 100 2.31 5.38 17.74
C THR A 100 1.78 4.35 18.73
N LYS A 101 2.46 4.26 19.88
CA LYS A 101 2.01 3.50 21.06
C LYS A 101 1.82 4.39 22.29
N GLU A 102 1.88 5.71 22.10
CA GLU A 102 1.83 6.70 23.17
C GLU A 102 0.39 7.09 23.55
N LEU A 103 -0.61 6.56 22.83
CA LEU A 103 -2.03 6.79 23.10
C LEU A 103 -2.72 5.48 23.48
N ASP A 104 -3.25 5.43 24.69
CA ASP A 104 -4.13 4.35 25.13
C ASP A 104 -5.53 4.54 24.54
N VAL A 105 -6.03 3.50 23.86
CA VAL A 105 -7.33 3.53 23.19
C VAL A 105 -8.43 2.94 24.09
N SER A 106 -9.47 3.70 24.39
CA SER A 106 -10.69 3.16 25.01
C SER A 106 -11.54 2.41 23.99
N ASN A 107 -12.44 1.53 24.45
CA ASN A 107 -13.38 0.83 23.57
C ASN A 107 -14.84 1.07 24.04
N PRO A 108 -15.64 1.86 23.30
CA PRO A 108 -15.28 2.53 22.04
C PRO A 108 -14.29 3.69 22.26
N PRO A 109 -13.56 4.12 21.21
CA PRO A 109 -12.79 5.36 21.23
C PRO A 109 -13.68 6.57 21.56
N PRO A 110 -13.17 7.58 22.27
CA PRO A 110 -13.98 8.72 22.70
C PRO A 110 -14.22 9.69 21.53
N PRO A 111 -15.30 10.50 21.55
CA PRO A 111 -15.55 11.50 20.51
C PRO A 111 -14.53 12.66 20.50
N GLN A 112 -13.76 12.84 21.58
CA GLN A 112 -12.65 13.78 21.68
C GLN A 112 -11.51 13.15 22.47
N LEU A 113 -10.27 13.45 22.08
CA LEU A 113 -9.07 13.03 22.80
C LEU A 113 -7.99 14.10 22.71
N ASP A 114 -7.07 14.08 23.67
CA ASP A 114 -5.89 14.94 23.67
C ASP A 114 -4.66 14.07 23.38
N PHE A 115 -3.85 14.47 22.39
CA PHE A 115 -2.62 13.77 22.02
C PHE A 115 -1.55 14.78 21.64
N GLN A 116 -0.33 14.61 22.19
CA GLN A 116 0.81 15.52 21.99
C GLN A 116 0.51 17.02 22.21
N GLY A 117 -0.46 17.34 23.08
CA GLY A 117 -0.83 18.72 23.42
C GLY A 117 -1.93 19.32 22.53
N ASP A 118 -2.37 18.60 21.51
CA ASP A 118 -3.49 19.00 20.65
C ASP A 118 -4.77 18.25 21.00
N ARG A 119 -5.90 18.89 20.73
CA ARG A 119 -7.22 18.28 20.87
C ARG A 119 -7.74 17.82 19.52
N TYR A 120 -8.09 16.55 19.44
CA TYR A 120 -8.65 15.90 18.28
C TYR A 120 -10.14 15.64 18.48
N ARG A 121 -10.92 15.72 17.40
CA ARG A 121 -12.36 15.39 17.37
C ARG A 121 -12.63 14.30 16.36
N LEU A 122 -13.42 13.31 16.76
CA LEU A 122 -13.88 12.26 15.87
C LEU A 122 -14.77 12.88 14.79
N VAL A 123 -14.41 12.67 13.52
CA VAL A 123 -15.17 13.16 12.37
C VAL A 123 -15.86 12.03 11.62
N GLU A 124 -15.23 10.86 11.57
CA GLU A 124 -15.79 9.68 10.92
C GLU A 124 -15.49 8.39 11.70
N SER A 125 -16.38 7.42 11.60
CA SER A 125 -16.11 6.06 12.04
C SER A 125 -17.00 5.07 11.31
N GLY A 126 -16.46 3.89 11.01
CA GLY A 126 -17.17 2.90 10.23
C GLY A 126 -16.60 1.50 10.38
N THR A 127 -16.94 0.63 9.44
CA THR A 127 -16.37 -0.72 9.36
C THR A 127 -16.16 -1.13 7.92
N ALA A 128 -14.92 -0.98 7.46
CA ALA A 128 -14.53 -1.36 6.12
C ALA A 128 -14.17 -2.85 5.98
N THR A 129 -14.37 -3.36 4.78
CA THR A 129 -13.70 -4.56 4.26
C THR A 129 -12.42 -4.18 3.54
N MET A 130 -11.48 -5.11 3.42
CA MET A 130 -10.11 -4.81 3.00
C MET A 130 -9.53 -5.84 2.04
N THR A 131 -8.83 -5.37 1.00
CA THR A 131 -7.91 -6.20 0.18
C THR A 131 -6.48 -5.66 0.22
N ARG A 132 -5.48 -6.55 0.20
CA ARG A 132 -4.08 -6.17 0.40
C ARG A 132 -3.11 -6.74 -0.61
N THR A 133 -2.04 -5.99 -0.86
CA THR A 133 -0.89 -6.40 -1.67
C THR A 133 0.40 -6.00 -0.95
N GLY A 134 1.41 -6.87 -0.96
CA GLY A 134 2.71 -6.58 -0.35
C GLY A 134 2.74 -6.80 1.16
N ASN A 135 3.65 -6.11 1.84
CA ASN A 135 3.81 -6.14 3.29
C ASN A 135 2.89 -5.10 3.94
N THR A 136 1.96 -5.54 4.77
CA THR A 136 1.03 -4.67 5.51
C THR A 136 1.12 -4.89 7.02
N ARG A 137 2.27 -5.41 7.49
CA ARG A 137 2.54 -5.79 8.88
C ARG A 137 1.45 -6.73 9.45
N ASP A 138 0.95 -6.39 10.63
CA ASP A 138 0.01 -7.16 11.44
C ASP A 138 -1.46 -6.88 11.08
N ARG A 139 -1.72 -6.10 10.02
CA ARG A 139 -3.07 -5.83 9.50
C ARG A 139 -3.57 -7.03 8.69
N ASP A 140 -3.83 -8.14 9.38
CA ASP A 140 -4.17 -9.44 8.78
C ASP A 140 -5.68 -9.72 8.71
N ALA A 141 -6.51 -8.97 9.45
CA ALA A 141 -7.97 -9.15 9.47
C ALA A 141 -8.65 -8.65 8.19
N GLU A 142 -9.72 -9.32 7.75
CA GLU A 142 -10.51 -8.92 6.55
C GLU A 142 -11.35 -7.65 6.77
N ARG A 143 -11.57 -7.27 8.03
CA ARG A 143 -12.38 -6.10 8.42
C ARG A 143 -11.60 -5.19 9.36
N CYS A 144 -11.78 -3.89 9.19
CA CYS A 144 -11.24 -2.85 10.06
C CYS A 144 -12.39 -2.01 10.63
N HIS A 145 -12.39 -1.78 11.95
CA HIS A 145 -13.20 -0.70 12.52
C HIS A 145 -12.30 0.54 12.62
N TYR A 146 -12.65 1.59 11.91
CA TYR A 146 -11.85 2.81 11.84
C TYR A 146 -12.57 3.97 12.56
N TYR A 147 -11.76 4.91 13.05
CA TYR A 147 -12.18 6.10 13.77
C TYR A 147 -11.20 7.21 13.40
N ASP A 148 -11.66 8.16 12.59
CA ASP A 148 -10.82 9.22 12.05
C ASP A 148 -11.09 10.52 12.79
N TYR A 149 -10.00 11.17 13.16
CA TYR A 149 -10.01 12.37 13.97
C TYR A 149 -9.27 13.51 13.28
N GLU A 150 -9.83 14.70 13.41
CA GLU A 150 -9.19 15.95 13.01
C GLU A 150 -8.74 16.75 14.23
N GLY A 151 -7.53 17.28 14.13
CA GLY A 151 -6.92 18.20 15.08
C GLY A 151 -6.87 19.64 14.56
N PRO A 152 -6.10 20.52 15.21
CA PRO A 152 -5.82 21.86 14.71
C PRO A 152 -5.00 21.84 13.42
N GLU A 153 -5.21 22.86 12.57
CA GLU A 153 -4.54 22.99 11.27
C GLU A 153 -4.81 21.76 10.40
N ASP A 154 -3.76 21.12 9.89
CA ASP A 154 -3.85 19.95 9.02
C ASP A 154 -3.65 18.64 9.80
N LYS A 155 -3.65 18.65 11.14
CA LYS A 155 -3.35 17.45 11.93
C LYS A 155 -4.47 16.43 11.87
N VAL A 156 -4.09 15.17 11.66
CA VAL A 156 -5.01 14.02 11.65
C VAL A 156 -4.54 12.94 12.61
N LEU A 157 -5.49 12.15 13.08
CA LEU A 157 -5.23 10.95 13.88
C LEU A 157 -6.25 9.88 13.51
N ALA A 158 -5.80 8.66 13.28
CA ALA A 158 -6.68 7.53 13.00
C ALA A 158 -6.47 6.45 14.05
N ILE A 159 -7.58 5.89 14.54
CA ILE A 159 -7.59 4.70 15.38
C ILE A 159 -8.25 3.59 14.58
N GLU A 160 -7.52 2.50 14.38
CA GLU A 160 -8.01 1.33 13.67
C GLU A 160 -8.00 0.10 14.56
N ARG A 161 -9.04 -0.72 14.43
CA ARG A 161 -9.13 -2.02 15.09
C ARG A 161 -9.19 -3.15 14.08
N TRP A 162 -8.15 -3.97 14.08
CA TRP A 162 -7.96 -5.15 13.27
C TRP A 162 -8.16 -6.40 14.13
N GLY A 163 -9.40 -6.90 14.19
CA GLY A 163 -9.76 -8.02 15.07
C GLY A 163 -9.54 -7.67 16.55
N SER A 164 -8.48 -8.21 17.16
CA SER A 164 -8.08 -7.91 18.54
C SER A 164 -7.01 -6.83 18.67
N THR A 165 -6.39 -6.43 17.55
CA THR A 165 -5.28 -5.48 17.54
C THR A 165 -5.80 -4.06 17.32
N TRP A 166 -5.24 -3.11 18.06
CA TRP A 166 -5.46 -1.68 17.85
C TRP A 166 -4.20 -1.05 17.29
N GLU A 167 -4.38 -0.19 16.29
CA GLU A 167 -3.33 0.65 15.73
C GLU A 167 -3.76 2.12 15.85
N VAL A 168 -2.83 2.97 16.25
CA VAL A 168 -3.03 4.42 16.28
C VAL A 168 -1.99 5.03 15.35
N THR A 169 -2.44 5.85 14.42
CA THR A 169 -1.57 6.67 13.59
C THR A 169 -1.90 8.14 13.77
N TYR A 170 -0.90 9.00 13.61
CA TYR A 170 -1.05 10.45 13.69
C TYR A 170 -0.16 11.12 12.65
N GLY A 171 -0.57 12.27 12.16
CA GLY A 171 0.18 12.96 11.12
C GLY A 171 -0.55 14.18 10.61
N GLU A 172 -0.45 14.41 9.31
CA GLU A 172 -0.98 15.62 8.68
C GLU A 172 -1.63 15.32 7.33
N SER A 173 -2.67 16.09 7.00
CA SER A 173 -3.22 16.20 5.66
C SER A 173 -2.22 16.91 4.75
N LEU A 174 -2.12 16.41 3.52
CA LEU A 174 -1.14 16.86 2.54
C LEU A 174 -1.84 17.41 1.29
N SER A 175 -1.18 18.38 0.66
CA SER A 175 -1.48 18.76 -0.72
C SER A 175 -0.77 17.82 -1.69
N LEU A 176 -1.38 17.54 -2.85
CA LEU A 176 -0.75 16.73 -3.89
C LEU A 176 0.59 17.33 -4.36
N GLU A 177 0.71 18.65 -4.38
CA GLU A 177 1.91 19.39 -4.76
C GLU A 177 3.08 19.17 -3.81
N SER A 178 2.80 18.73 -2.57
CA SER A 178 3.83 18.37 -1.58
C SER A 178 4.46 16.99 -1.83
N LEU A 179 3.94 16.23 -2.79
CA LEU A 179 4.37 14.89 -3.13
C LEU A 179 5.03 14.84 -4.50
N ARG A 180 6.08 14.02 -4.58
CA ARG A 180 6.63 13.58 -5.86
C ARG A 180 6.60 12.06 -5.92
N LEU A 181 5.81 11.55 -6.87
CA LEU A 181 5.56 10.13 -7.04
C LEU A 181 6.40 9.57 -8.18
N LEU A 182 7.24 8.58 -7.89
CA LEU A 182 8.21 8.05 -8.84
C LEU A 182 8.01 6.54 -9.06
N PRO A 183 8.03 6.07 -10.31
CA PRO A 183 7.91 4.65 -10.59
C PRO A 183 9.15 3.88 -10.10
N GLY A 184 8.91 2.75 -9.44
CA GLY A 184 9.91 1.79 -9.01
C GLY A 184 10.06 0.60 -9.95
N GLU A 185 10.84 -0.38 -9.51
CA GLU A 185 11.08 -1.62 -10.27
C GLU A 185 10.01 -2.71 -10.04
N GLY A 186 8.99 -2.45 -9.21
CA GLY A 186 7.93 -3.40 -8.93
C GLY A 186 8.29 -4.49 -7.91
N GLU A 187 9.37 -4.30 -7.16
CA GLU A 187 9.89 -5.26 -6.18
C GLU A 187 9.98 -4.59 -4.80
N SER A 188 9.61 -5.32 -3.75
CA SER A 188 9.77 -4.90 -2.35
C SER A 188 11.27 -4.71 -2.02
N LEU A 189 11.60 -3.61 -1.37
CA LEU A 189 12.94 -3.33 -0.84
C LEU A 189 13.13 -3.96 0.54
N TYR A 190 12.04 -4.29 1.24
CA TYR A 190 12.10 -5.05 2.48
C TYR A 190 12.62 -6.48 2.23
N ARG A 191 13.68 -6.86 2.95
CA ARG A 191 14.21 -8.23 2.96
C ARG A 191 14.17 -8.76 4.40
N PRO A 192 13.28 -9.71 4.73
CA PRO A 192 13.34 -10.35 6.05
C PRO A 192 14.68 -11.10 6.17
N GLY A 193 15.40 -10.82 7.26
CA GLY A 193 16.65 -11.49 7.62
C GLY A 193 16.44 -12.91 8.14
#